data_AF-A0A920UK95-F1
#
_entry.id   AF-A0A920UK95-F1
#
_cell.length_a   1.000
_cell.length_b   1.000
_cell.length_c   1.000
_cell.angle_alpha   90.00
_cell.angle_beta   90.00
_cell.angle_gamma   90.00
#
_symmetry.space_group_name_H-M   'P 1'
#
loop_
_entity.id
_entity.type
_entity.pdbx_description
1 polymer ?
#
loop_
_entity_poly.entity_id
_entity_poly.type
_entity_poly.pdbx_seq_one_letter_code
_entity_poly.pdbx_strand_id
1 'polypeptide(L)'
;MKINNIAQGAALMTGTELKIITTDIGYKDVIPKTTIAGIGKNMIKEMDIVLNPQPPNKYGNGGGTDFGNVSHVMPSYAFNFAVSETPVTGHSPDMEKASISDLAHKNSFCVIKAMASTALLLMEDRNIYNKVQTEFKNRMKLV
;
A
#
# COMPACT_ATOMS: atom_id res chain seq x y z
N MET A 1 -3.67 22.66 9.29
CA MET A 1 -4.28 23.98 9.57
C MET A 1 -5.28 23.96 10.72
N LYS A 2 -6.36 23.14 10.70
CA LYS A 2 -7.36 23.14 11.79
C LYS A 2 -6.78 22.80 13.18
N ILE A 3 -5.96 21.75 13.28
CA ILE A 3 -5.33 21.34 14.55
C ILE A 3 -4.40 22.45 15.09
N ASN A 4 -3.60 23.05 14.22
CA ASN A 4 -2.72 24.17 14.59
C ASN A 4 -3.52 25.36 15.13
N ASN A 5 -4.67 25.68 14.51
CA ASN A 5 -5.53 26.77 14.98
C ASN A 5 -6.15 26.48 16.35
N ILE A 6 -6.53 25.22 16.60
CA ILE A 6 -7.05 24.79 17.90
C ILE A 6 -5.96 24.92 18.97
N ALA A 7 -4.75 24.43 18.69
CA ALA A 7 -3.61 24.54 19.59
C ALA A 7 -3.26 26.02 19.88
N GLN A 8 -3.30 26.87 18.85
CA GLN A 8 -3.07 28.30 18.99
C GLN A 8 -4.12 28.97 19.88
N GLY A 9 -5.39 28.59 19.73
CA GLY A 9 -6.47 29.06 20.61
C GLY A 9 -6.24 28.69 22.08
N ALA A 10 -5.80 27.45 22.35
CA ALA A 10 -5.49 27.01 23.71
C ALA A 10 -4.32 27.79 24.34
N ALA A 11 -3.27 28.05 23.56
CA ALA A 11 -2.13 28.85 24.02
C ALA A 11 -2.56 30.28 24.40
N LEU A 12 -3.39 30.90 23.57
CA LEU A 12 -3.94 32.23 23.83
C LEU A 12 -4.80 32.28 25.10
N MET A 13 -5.70 31.31 25.28
CA MET A 13 -6.59 31.27 26.46
C MET A 13 -5.82 31.10 27.78
N THR A 14 -4.64 30.49 27.73
CA THR A 14 -3.84 30.15 28.93
C THR A 14 -2.65 31.09 29.14
N GLY A 15 -2.42 32.04 28.23
CA GLY A 15 -1.27 32.93 28.27
C GLY A 15 0.07 32.21 28.08
N THR A 16 0.08 31.07 27.39
CA THR A 16 1.29 30.26 27.14
C THR A 16 1.80 30.43 25.71
N GLU A 17 3.04 30.01 25.46
CA GLU A 17 3.64 30.00 24.12
C GLU A 17 3.43 28.63 23.44
N LEU A 18 3.06 28.65 22.16
CA LEU A 18 2.98 27.46 21.32
C LEU A 18 4.12 27.43 20.31
N LYS A 19 4.89 26.33 20.31
CA LYS A 19 5.86 26.00 19.27
C LYS A 19 5.49 24.69 18.59
N ILE A 20 5.07 24.77 17.33
CA ILE A 20 4.80 23.58 16.50
C ILE A 20 6.08 23.21 15.75
N ILE A 21 6.54 21.98 15.94
CA ILE A 21 7.70 21.43 15.23
C ILE A 21 7.23 20.21 14.44
N THR A 22 7.41 20.24 13.12
CA THR A 22 7.14 19.09 12.25
C THR A 22 8.48 18.50 11.83
N THR A 23 8.83 17.33 12.37
CA THR A 23 10.11 16.66 12.09
C THR A 23 10.01 15.55 11.06
N ASP A 24 8.80 15.11 10.72
CA ASP A 24 8.55 13.99 9.82
C ASP A 24 7.94 14.49 8.49
N ILE A 25 8.41 13.93 7.38
CA ILE A 25 7.86 14.11 6.04
C ILE A 25 6.45 13.52 5.91
N GLY A 26 6.10 12.60 6.80
CA GLY A 26 4.78 11.98 6.89
C GLY A 26 4.48 11.03 5.73
N TYR A 27 3.39 10.27 5.88
CA TYR A 27 2.90 9.37 4.85
C TYR A 27 1.85 10.06 3.98
N LYS A 28 2.02 9.91 2.66
CA LYS A 28 0.97 10.28 1.71
C LYS A 28 -0.04 9.13 1.59
N ASP A 29 -1.24 9.46 1.14
CA ASP A 29 -2.23 8.44 0.76
C ASP A 29 -1.72 7.61 -0.43
N VAL A 30 -2.14 6.34 -0.50
CA VAL A 30 -1.78 5.46 -1.60
C VAL A 30 -2.67 5.77 -2.80
N ILE A 31 -2.09 6.26 -3.89
CA ILE A 31 -2.79 6.46 -5.16
C ILE A 31 -2.99 5.09 -5.84
N PRO A 32 -4.24 4.60 -6.04
CA PRO A 32 -4.47 3.30 -6.66
C PRO A 32 -4.15 3.31 -8.16
N LYS A 33 -3.45 2.28 -8.64
CA LYS A 33 -3.22 2.03 -10.09
C LYS A 33 -3.77 0.67 -10.50
N THR A 34 -4.81 0.66 -11.30
CA THR A 34 -5.55 -0.57 -11.62
C THR A 34 -4.90 -1.39 -12.72
N THR A 35 -4.12 -0.79 -13.63
CA THR A 35 -3.45 -1.55 -14.70
C THR A 35 -2.36 -2.46 -14.15
N ILE A 36 -1.39 -1.90 -13.42
CA ILE A 36 -0.29 -2.70 -12.83
C ILE A 36 -0.80 -3.66 -11.76
N ALA A 37 -1.82 -3.26 -10.98
CA ALA A 37 -2.48 -4.16 -10.03
C ALA A 37 -3.18 -5.33 -10.74
N GLY A 38 -3.82 -5.08 -11.88
CA GLY A 38 -4.47 -6.12 -12.69
C GLY A 38 -3.47 -7.11 -13.27
N ILE A 39 -2.33 -6.63 -13.75
CA ILE A 39 -1.21 -7.47 -14.21
C ILE A 39 -0.72 -8.35 -13.07
N GLY A 40 -0.38 -7.75 -11.93
CA GLY A 40 0.08 -8.48 -10.75
C GLY A 40 -0.92 -9.52 -10.27
N LYS A 41 -2.21 -9.16 -10.23
CA LYS A 41 -3.28 -10.09 -9.87
C LYS A 41 -3.37 -11.26 -10.83
N ASN A 42 -3.21 -11.03 -12.14
CA ASN A 42 -3.20 -12.12 -13.12
C ASN A 42 -1.98 -13.02 -12.94
N MET A 43 -0.79 -12.47 -12.68
CA MET A 43 0.40 -13.28 -12.39
C MET A 43 0.24 -14.15 -11.15
N ILE A 44 -0.44 -13.65 -10.12
CA ILE A 44 -0.70 -14.46 -8.91
C ILE A 44 -1.72 -15.57 -9.16
N LYS A 45 -2.71 -15.39 -10.04
CA LYS A 45 -3.70 -16.44 -10.33
C LYS A 45 -3.09 -17.72 -10.91
N GLU A 46 -1.92 -17.60 -11.54
CA GLU A 46 -1.16 -18.74 -12.08
C GLU A 46 -0.29 -19.43 -11.00
N MET A 47 -0.30 -18.93 -9.76
CA MET A 47 0.50 -19.46 -8.65
C MET A 47 -0.37 -20.34 -7.73
N ASP A 48 0.28 -21.26 -7.02
CA ASP A 48 -0.34 -22.12 -6.01
C ASP A 48 -0.58 -21.38 -4.68
N ILE A 49 -1.44 -20.36 -4.73
CA ILE A 49 -1.84 -19.53 -3.58
C ILE A 49 -3.34 -19.27 -3.59
N VAL A 50 -3.95 -19.41 -2.41
CA VAL A 50 -5.39 -19.12 -2.23
C VAL A 50 -5.61 -17.61 -2.18
N LEU A 51 -6.31 -17.10 -3.18
CA LEU A 51 -6.74 -15.70 -3.23
C LEU A 51 -8.13 -15.55 -2.61
N ASN A 52 -8.17 -15.18 -1.33
CA ASN A 52 -9.43 -14.79 -0.70
C ASN A 52 -9.87 -13.40 -1.20
N PRO A 53 -11.17 -13.20 -1.49
CA PRO A 53 -11.67 -11.88 -1.82
C PRO A 53 -11.42 -10.94 -0.64
N GLN A 54 -10.92 -9.75 -0.94
CA GLN A 54 -10.80 -8.70 0.06
C GLN A 54 -12.21 -8.35 0.56
N PRO A 55 -12.47 -8.35 1.87
CA PRO A 55 -13.76 -7.96 2.40
C PRO A 55 -14.09 -6.53 1.95
N PRO A 56 -15.36 -6.22 1.62
CA PRO A 56 -15.74 -4.88 1.21
C PRO A 56 -15.34 -3.88 2.30
N ASN A 57 -14.46 -2.94 1.98
CA ASN A 57 -14.06 -1.90 2.89
C ASN A 57 -14.50 -0.54 2.33
N LYS A 58 -15.62 -0.03 2.83
CA LYS A 58 -16.22 1.26 2.43
C LYS A 58 -15.30 2.46 2.72
N TYR A 59 -14.37 2.31 3.65
CA TYR A 59 -13.51 3.40 4.13
C TYR A 59 -12.06 3.27 3.69
N GLY A 60 -11.71 2.22 2.93
CA GLY A 60 -10.33 1.89 2.61
C GLY A 60 -9.55 1.35 3.81
N ASN A 61 -8.35 0.83 3.57
CA ASN A 61 -7.46 0.40 4.64
C ASN A 61 -6.93 1.66 5.37
N GLY A 62 -7.21 1.81 6.66
CA GLY A 62 -6.75 2.94 7.49
C GLY A 62 -5.27 2.86 7.89
N GLY A 63 -4.51 1.92 7.33
CA GLY A 63 -3.07 1.79 7.59
C GLY A 63 -2.26 2.92 6.96
N GLY A 64 -1.30 3.45 7.72
CA GLY A 64 -0.28 4.38 7.22
C GLY A 64 0.93 3.61 6.68
N THR A 65 1.39 3.94 5.48
CA THR A 65 2.57 3.32 4.85
C THR A 65 3.35 4.34 4.01
N ASP A 66 4.66 4.27 4.07
CA ASP A 66 5.60 5.01 3.21
C ASP A 66 5.48 4.65 1.72
N PHE A 67 4.89 3.49 1.40
CA PHE A 67 4.51 3.12 0.04
C PHE A 67 3.60 4.18 -0.60
N GLY A 68 2.80 4.89 0.19
CA GLY A 68 2.02 6.03 -0.28
C GLY A 68 2.89 7.09 -0.93
N ASN A 69 4.04 7.43 -0.33
CA ASN A 69 4.99 8.40 -0.87
C ASN A 69 5.55 7.93 -2.23
N VAL A 70 5.93 6.66 -2.36
CA VAL A 70 6.37 6.06 -3.65
C VAL A 70 5.26 6.14 -4.70
N SER A 71 4.03 5.90 -4.27
CA SER A 71 2.86 5.91 -5.13
C SER A 71 2.58 7.28 -5.78
N HIS A 72 3.09 8.37 -5.20
CA HIS A 72 2.97 9.72 -5.76
C HIS A 72 4.05 10.05 -6.79
N VAL A 73 5.13 9.27 -6.89
CA VAL A 73 6.26 9.57 -7.79
C VAL A 73 6.40 8.58 -8.94
N MET A 74 5.84 7.38 -8.83
CA MET A 74 5.89 6.39 -9.89
C MET A 74 4.70 5.42 -9.88
N PRO A 75 4.43 4.71 -11.01
CA PRO A 75 3.50 3.59 -11.00
C PRO A 75 3.98 2.54 -9.99
N SER A 76 3.10 2.16 -9.07
CA SER A 76 3.44 1.26 -7.98
C SER A 76 2.24 0.37 -7.62
N TYR A 77 2.53 -0.85 -7.18
CA TYR A 77 1.54 -1.77 -6.62
C TYR A 77 2.16 -2.58 -5.48
N ALA A 78 1.46 -2.65 -4.35
CA ALA A 78 1.85 -3.45 -3.20
C ALA A 78 1.05 -4.75 -3.19
N PHE A 79 1.77 -5.87 -3.23
CA PHE A 79 1.18 -7.20 -3.12
C PHE A 79 0.93 -7.52 -1.64
N ASN A 80 -0.24 -8.07 -1.35
CA ASN A 80 -0.60 -8.60 -0.04
C ASN A 80 -0.99 -10.07 -0.19
N PHE A 81 -0.60 -10.89 0.78
CA PHE A 81 -0.93 -12.31 0.81
C PHE A 81 -1.27 -12.76 2.23
N ALA A 82 -2.01 -13.86 2.32
CA ALA A 82 -2.38 -14.44 3.60
C ALA A 82 -1.17 -15.14 4.25
N VAL A 83 -0.97 -14.91 5.55
CA VAL A 83 0.02 -15.61 6.38
C VAL A 83 -0.63 -16.62 7.33
N SER A 84 -1.96 -16.70 7.32
CA SER A 84 -2.79 -17.60 8.14
C SER A 84 -4.05 -17.98 7.34
N GLU A 85 -4.63 -19.15 7.63
CA GLU A 85 -5.90 -19.60 7.05
C GLU A 85 -7.10 -18.88 7.67
N THR A 86 -6.98 -18.48 8.94
CA THR A 86 -8.00 -17.71 9.66
C THR A 86 -7.54 -16.27 9.85
N PRO A 87 -8.48 -15.30 9.98
CA PRO A 87 -8.12 -13.91 10.23
C PRO A 87 -7.29 -13.74 11.50
N VAL A 88 -6.17 -13.03 11.38
CA VAL A 88 -5.30 -12.68 12.51
C VAL A 88 -5.17 -11.15 12.56
N THR A 89 -5.29 -10.60 13.77
CA THR A 89 -5.16 -9.15 13.99
C THR A 89 -3.73 -8.71 13.69
N GLY A 90 -3.55 -7.70 12.84
CA GLY A 90 -2.23 -7.09 12.60
C GLY A 90 -1.64 -6.48 13.87
N HIS A 91 -0.32 -6.27 13.91
CA HIS A 91 0.38 -5.71 15.07
C HIS A 91 0.16 -6.51 16.37
N SER A 92 0.07 -7.84 16.28
CA SER A 92 -0.13 -8.74 17.41
C SER A 92 0.91 -9.86 17.45
N PRO A 93 1.15 -10.49 18.62
CA PRO A 93 1.98 -11.69 18.72
C PRO A 93 1.48 -12.87 17.87
N ASP A 94 0.17 -12.92 17.59
CA ASP A 94 -0.38 -13.97 16.72
C ASP A 94 -0.01 -13.71 15.25
N MET A 95 0.05 -12.44 14.82
CA MET A 95 0.54 -12.07 13.50
C MET A 95 2.03 -12.40 13.35
N GLU A 96 2.82 -12.16 14.39
CA GLU A 96 4.24 -12.56 14.43
C GLU A 96 4.39 -14.07 14.19
N LYS A 97 3.68 -14.90 14.97
CA LYS A 97 3.71 -16.36 14.83
C LYS A 97 3.22 -16.82 13.45
N ALA A 98 2.15 -16.21 12.94
CA ALA A 98 1.62 -16.54 11.62
C ALA A 98 2.62 -16.20 10.49
N SER A 99 3.35 -15.08 10.62
CA SER A 99 4.28 -14.58 9.59
C SER A 99 5.52 -15.45 9.39
N ILE A 100 5.87 -16.31 10.35
CA ILE A 100 7.00 -17.25 10.26
C ILE A 100 6.57 -18.69 9.92
N SER A 101 5.29 -18.91 9.60
CA SER A 101 4.74 -20.23 9.29
C SER A 101 5.13 -20.72 7.90
N ASP A 102 5.05 -22.04 7.68
CA ASP A 102 5.26 -22.64 6.36
C ASP A 102 4.26 -22.09 5.31
N LEU A 103 3.03 -21.79 5.72
CA LEU A 103 2.03 -21.15 4.86
C LEU A 103 2.49 -19.75 4.42
N ALA A 104 2.96 -18.93 5.37
CA ALA A 104 3.48 -17.60 5.06
C ALA A 104 4.68 -17.68 4.11
N HIS A 105 5.63 -18.59 4.36
CA HIS A 105 6.76 -18.81 3.46
C HIS A 105 6.33 -19.27 2.07
N LYS A 106 5.47 -20.30 1.96
CA LYS A 106 4.92 -20.79 0.68
C LYS A 106 4.28 -19.65 -0.12
N ASN A 107 3.41 -18.88 0.54
CA ASN A 107 2.69 -17.77 -0.10
C ASN A 107 3.65 -16.64 -0.50
N SER A 108 4.66 -16.34 0.32
CA SER A 108 5.68 -15.35 -0.01
C SER A 108 6.43 -15.71 -1.29
N PHE A 109 6.82 -16.98 -1.48
CA PHE A 109 7.47 -17.43 -2.72
C PHE A 109 6.57 -17.29 -3.94
N CYS A 110 5.27 -17.57 -3.80
CA CYS A 110 4.29 -17.38 -4.87
C CYS A 110 4.19 -15.89 -5.27
N VAL A 111 4.12 -15.00 -4.28
CA VAL A 111 4.08 -13.55 -4.52
C VAL A 111 5.38 -13.03 -5.12
N ILE A 112 6.54 -13.47 -4.65
CA ILE A 112 7.85 -13.10 -5.21
C ILE A 112 7.92 -13.47 -6.69
N LYS A 113 7.47 -14.68 -7.07
CA LYS A 113 7.40 -15.10 -8.47
C LYS A 113 6.46 -14.20 -9.27
N ALA A 114 5.28 -13.88 -8.75
CA ALA A 114 4.35 -13.01 -9.45
C ALA A 114 4.85 -11.56 -9.60
N MET A 115 5.56 -11.05 -8.59
CA MET A 115 6.25 -9.75 -8.66
C MET A 115 7.32 -9.76 -9.75
N ALA A 116 8.17 -10.80 -9.78
CA ALA A 116 9.21 -10.94 -10.79
C ALA A 116 8.63 -11.08 -12.20
N SER A 117 7.60 -11.90 -12.40
CA SER A 117 6.92 -12.04 -13.69
C SER A 117 6.25 -10.74 -14.14
N THR A 118 5.69 -9.97 -13.21
CA THR A 118 5.11 -8.64 -13.50
C THR A 118 6.20 -7.67 -13.97
N ALA A 119 7.35 -7.65 -13.30
CA ALA A 119 8.48 -6.83 -13.69
C ALA A 119 9.01 -7.24 -15.07
N LEU A 120 9.18 -8.54 -15.31
CA LEU A 120 9.63 -9.08 -16.60
C LEU A 120 8.69 -8.66 -17.74
N LEU A 121 7.37 -8.83 -17.57
CA LEU A 121 6.39 -8.41 -18.57
C LEU A 121 6.49 -6.92 -18.90
N LEU A 122 6.70 -6.07 -17.88
CA LEU A 122 6.87 -4.63 -18.08
C LEU A 122 8.18 -4.28 -18.79
N MET A 123 9.23 -5.09 -18.62
CA MET A 123 10.51 -4.92 -19.31
C MET A 123 10.45 -5.39 -20.78
N GLU A 124 9.70 -6.44 -21.06
CA GLU A 124 9.60 -7.06 -22.40
C GLU A 124 8.54 -6.39 -23.29
N ASP A 125 7.40 -5.98 -22.72
CA ASP A 125 6.29 -5.39 -23.47
C ASP A 125 6.18 -3.88 -23.25
N ARG A 126 6.73 -3.13 -24.22
CA ARG A 126 6.70 -1.66 -24.22
C ARG A 126 5.29 -1.09 -24.28
N ASN A 127 4.32 -1.78 -24.89
CA ASN A 127 2.94 -1.31 -24.95
C ASN A 127 2.28 -1.39 -23.58
N ILE A 128 2.48 -2.49 -22.86
CA ILE A 128 1.98 -2.65 -21.49
C ILE A 128 2.64 -1.63 -20.55
N TYR A 129 3.96 -1.46 -20.65
CA TYR A 129 4.69 -0.43 -19.90
C TYR A 129 4.12 0.97 -20.14
N ASN A 130 3.93 1.36 -21.41
CA ASN A 130 3.37 2.66 -21.78
C ASN A 130 1.94 2.85 -21.25
N LYS A 131 1.13 1.79 -21.21
CA LYS A 131 -0.22 1.83 -20.64
C LYS A 131 -0.19 2.11 -19.14
N VAL A 132 0.70 1.46 -18.39
CA VAL A 132 0.91 1.71 -16.95
C VAL A 132 1.36 3.16 -16.71
N GLN A 133 2.31 3.66 -17.51
CA GLN A 133 2.78 5.04 -17.41
C GLN A 133 1.70 6.07 -17.75
N THR A 134 0.87 5.77 -18.76
CA THR A 134 -0.24 6.64 -19.16
C THR A 134 -1.30 6.73 -18.07
N GLU A 135 -1.68 5.59 -17.46
CA GLU A 135 -2.60 5.61 -16.31
C GLU A 135 -2.03 6.45 -15.17
N PHE A 136 -0.74 6.24 -14.82
CA PHE A 136 -0.10 7.00 -13.76
C PHE A 136 -0.15 8.51 -14.02
N LYS A 137 0.27 8.96 -15.21
CA LYS A 137 0.19 10.39 -15.59
C LYS A 137 -1.23 10.95 -15.50
N ASN A 138 -2.25 10.17 -15.86
CA ASN A 138 -3.64 10.60 -15.77
C ASN A 138 -4.13 10.67 -14.32
N ARG A 139 -3.75 9.72 -13.46
CA ARG A 139 -4.06 9.73 -12.02
C ARG A 139 -3.43 10.94 -11.33
N MET A 140 -2.17 11.26 -11.66
CA MET A 140 -1.47 12.40 -11.06
C MET A 140 -2.05 13.77 -11.41
N LYS A 141 -2.98 13.87 -12.37
CA LYS A 141 -3.73 15.11 -12.65
C LYS A 141 -4.93 15.32 -11.71
N LEU A 142 -5.31 14.28 -10.96
CA LEU A 142 -6.47 14.29 -10.07
C LEU A 142 -6.10 14.47 -8.59
N VAL A 143 -4.79 14.50 -8.29
CA VAL A 143 -4.20 14.61 -6.96
C VAL A 143 -3.47 15.95 -6.88
#